data_AF-A0AAE7I139-F1
#
_entry.id   AF-A0AAE7I139-F1
#
_cell.length_a   1.000
_cell.length_b   1.000
_cell.length_c   1.000
_cell.angle_alpha   90.00
_cell.angle_beta   90.00
_cell.angle_gamma   90.00
#
_symmetry.space_group_name_H-M   'P 1'
#
loop_
_entity.id
_entity.type
_entity.pdbx_description
1 polymer ?
#
loop_
_entity_poly.entity_id
_entity_poly.type
_entity_poly.pdbx_seq_one_letter_code
_entity_poly.pdbx_strand_id
1 'polypeptide(L)' 'MCNGITNNHIKGNALRIIQNHIMAQEIGETVIQLLENGKRVTTGNIIDLLERKSHALHGQEADEIREILIFIRKKSVL' A
#
# COMPACT_ATOMS: atom_id res chain seq x y z
N MET A 1 -42.29 -6.24 2.37
CA MET A 1 -41.47 -5.66 1.28
C MET A 1 -40.01 -5.81 1.70
N CYS A 2 -39.22 -6.55 0.92
CA CYS A 2 -37.91 -7.04 1.31
C CYS A 2 -36.82 -5.95 1.29
N ASN A 3 -36.06 -5.90 2.38
CA ASN A 3 -34.68 -5.44 2.58
C ASN A 3 -34.00 -4.61 1.48
N GLY A 4 -33.88 -3.30 1.74
CA GLY A 4 -32.93 -2.39 1.08
C GLY A 4 -31.60 -2.21 1.84
N ILE A 5 -31.20 -3.15 2.70
CA ILE A 5 -29.98 -3.05 3.51
C ILE A 5 -29.08 -4.25 3.22
N THR A 6 -28.14 -4.14 2.26
CA THR A 6 -26.92 -4.99 2.24
C THR A 6 -25.90 -4.65 1.13
N ASN A 7 -26.20 -3.84 0.11
CA ASN A 7 -25.26 -3.74 -1.03
C ASN A 7 -24.06 -2.79 -0.83
N ASN A 8 -24.11 -1.81 0.07
CA ASN A 8 -22.98 -0.89 0.26
C ASN A 8 -21.89 -1.44 1.19
N HIS A 9 -22.24 -2.30 2.16
CA HIS A 9 -21.28 -2.87 3.11
C HIS A 9 -20.36 -3.91 2.45
N ILE A 10 -20.92 -4.72 1.54
CA ILE A 10 -20.17 -5.78 0.84
C ILE A 10 -19.21 -5.16 -0.19
N LYS A 11 -19.66 -4.14 -0.94
CA LYS A 11 -18.82 -3.43 -1.93
C LYS A 11 -17.64 -2.69 -1.28
N GLY A 12 -17.86 -2.04 -0.14
CA GLY A 12 -16.78 -1.38 0.61
C GLY A 12 -15.73 -2.37 1.12
N ASN A 13 -16.13 -3.59 1.50
CA ASN A 13 -15.21 -4.63 1.93
C ASN A 13 -14.38 -5.19 0.77
N ALA A 14 -14.99 -5.40 -0.41
CA ALA A 14 -14.27 -5.88 -1.60
C ALA A 14 -13.20 -4.89 -2.08
N LEU A 15 -13.54 -3.59 -2.15
CA LEU A 15 -12.57 -2.54 -2.51
C LEU A 15 -11.41 -2.47 -1.51
N ARG A 16 -11.72 -2.56 -0.21
CA ARG A 16 -10.70 -2.59 0.84
C ARG A 16 -9.79 -3.82 0.73
N ILE A 17 -10.34 -4.99 0.39
CA ILE A 17 -9.56 -6.22 0.20
C ILE A 17 -8.62 -6.08 -1.01
N ILE A 18 -9.11 -5.55 -2.13
CA ILE A 18 -8.30 -5.33 -3.34
C ILE A 18 -7.17 -4.33 -3.06
N GLN A 19 -7.49 -3.20 -2.43
CA GLN A 19 -6.48 -2.20 -2.03
C GLN A 19 -5.44 -2.79 -1.06
N ASN A 20 -5.88 -3.59 -0.09
CA ASN A 20 -4.97 -4.27 0.84
C ASN A 20 -4.07 -5.27 0.11
N HIS A 21 -4.57 -5.96 -0.91
CA HIS A 21 -3.77 -6.91 -1.69
C HIS A 21 -2.67 -6.20 -2.48
N ILE A 22 -3.02 -5.13 -3.21
CA ILE A 22 -2.06 -4.28 -3.96
C ILE A 22 -1.00 -3.72 -3.01
N MET A 23 -1.43 -3.16 -1.88
CA MET A 23 -0.54 -2.62 -0.86
C MET A 23 0.40 -3.68 -0.26
N ALA A 24 -0.12 -4.88 0.03
CA ALA A 24 0.68 -5.97 0.57
C ALA A 24 1.73 -6.48 -0.45
N GLN A 25 1.36 -6.56 -1.73
CA GLN A 25 2.29 -6.94 -2.79
C GLN A 25 3.44 -5.94 -2.89
N GLU A 26 3.12 -4.65 -3.02
CA GLU A 26 4.13 -3.59 -3.21
C GLU A 26 5.06 -3.45 -1.99
N ILE A 27 4.52 -3.58 -0.77
CA ILE A 27 5.33 -3.64 0.46
C ILE A 27 6.22 -4.89 0.45
N GLY A 28 5.67 -6.05 0.06
CA GLY A 28 6.40 -7.32 -0.03
C GLY A 28 7.58 -7.24 -0.99
N GLU A 29 7.36 -6.70 -2.20
CA GLU A 29 8.41 -6.47 -3.20
C GLU A 29 9.51 -5.54 -2.66
N THR A 30 9.12 -4.46 -1.99
CA THR A 30 10.06 -3.53 -1.35
C THR A 30 10.90 -4.21 -0.28
N VAL A 31 10.29 -5.06 0.56
CA VAL A 31 11.00 -5.83 1.59
C VAL A 31 12.00 -6.81 0.96
N ILE A 32 11.60 -7.53 -0.09
CA ILE A 32 12.49 -8.44 -0.82
C ILE A 32 13.68 -7.66 -1.39
N GLN A 33 13.43 -6.52 -2.05
CA GLN A 33 14.51 -5.69 -2.61
C GLN A 33 15.47 -5.19 -1.53
N LEU A 34 14.99 -4.84 -0.33
CA LEU A 34 15.88 -4.48 0.78
C LEU A 34 16.76 -5.67 1.21
N LEU A 35 16.17 -6.86 1.32
CA LEU A 35 16.89 -8.09 1.70
C LEU A 35 17.95 -8.49 0.66
N GLU A 36 17.60 -8.46 -0.62
CA GLU A 36 18.53 -8.75 -1.73
C GLU A 36 19.72 -7.79 -1.73
N ASN A 37 19.50 -6.53 -1.36
CA ASN A 37 20.56 -5.52 -1.25
C ASN A 37 21.30 -5.55 0.11
N GLY A 38 21.03 -6.52 0.98
CA GLY A 38 21.63 -6.63 2.31
C GLY A 38 21.28 -5.47 3.24
N LYS A 39 20.21 -4.71 2.95
CA LYS A 39 19.75 -3.60 3.77
C LYS A 39 18.81 -4.09 4.86
N ARG A 40 18.87 -3.44 6.02
CA ARG A 40 17.95 -3.72 7.12
C ARG A 40 16.51 -3.41 6.70
N VAL A 41 15.58 -4.30 7.01
CA VAL A 41 14.15 -4.04 6.78
C VAL A 41 13.62 -3.21 7.95
N THR A 42 13.47 -1.90 7.73
CA THR A 42 12.89 -0.96 8.70
C THR A 42 11.81 -0.15 8.00
N THR A 43 10.86 0.39 8.77
CA THR A 43 9.82 1.27 8.20
C THR A 43 10.43 2.43 7.42
N GLY A 44 11.50 3.04 7.94
CA GLY A 44 12.21 4.12 7.24
C GLY A 44 12.77 3.67 5.89
N ASN A 45 13.46 2.51 5.85
CA ASN A 45 14.03 2.00 4.59
C ASN A 45 12.96 1.60 3.57
N ILE A 46 11.79 1.12 4.03
CA ILE A 46 10.65 0.83 3.16
C ILE A 46 10.09 2.13 2.58
N ILE A 47 9.88 3.16 3.41
CA ILE A 47 9.42 4.49 2.98
C ILE A 47 10.39 5.07 1.95
N ASP A 48 11.68 5.10 2.25
CA ASP A 48 12.71 5.66 1.36
C ASP A 48 12.72 5.00 -0.02
N LEU A 49 12.52 3.68 -0.08
CA LEU A 49 12.51 2.95 -1.34
C LEU A 49 11.22 3.22 -2.14
N LEU A 50 10.07 3.20 -1.46
CA LEU A 50 8.78 3.53 -2.07
C LEU A 50 8.72 4.98 -2.57
N GLU A 51 9.32 5.93 -1.85
CA GLU A 51 9.43 7.33 -2.30
C GLU A 51 10.24 7.43 -3.59
N ARG A 52 11.39 6.75 -3.67
CA ARG A 52 12.19 6.69 -4.91
C ARG A 52 11.41 6.06 -6.06
N LYS A 53 10.67 4.98 -5.81
CA LYS A 53 9.83 4.32 -6.81
C LYS A 53 8.72 5.26 -7.29
N SER A 54 8.03 5.94 -6.36
CA SER A 54 7.01 6.94 -6.67
C SER A 54 7.55 8.08 -7.53
N HIS A 55 8.75 8.60 -7.24
CA HIS A 55 9.39 9.65 -8.05
C HIS A 55 9.78 9.21 -9.46
N ALA A 56 10.02 7.92 -9.67
CA ALA A 56 10.34 7.35 -10.98
C ALA A 56 9.10 6.97 -11.81
N LEU A 57 7.91 6.94 -11.19
CA LEU A 57 6.66 6.52 -11.80
C LEU A 57 5.74 7.73 -12.04
N HIS A 58 4.76 7.55 -12.93
CA HIS A 58 3.78 8.57 -13.28
C HIS A 58 2.37 7.97 -13.38
N GLY A 59 1.35 8.82 -13.21
CA GLY A 59 -0.04 8.42 -13.31
C GLY A 59 -0.47 7.48 -12.17
N GLN A 60 -1.30 6.49 -12.50
CA GLN A 60 -1.97 5.65 -11.51
C GLN A 60 -1.01 4.90 -10.58
N GLU A 61 0.12 4.42 -11.07
CA GLU A 61 1.10 3.68 -10.26
C GLU A 61 1.75 4.58 -9.19
N ALA A 62 2.00 5.85 -9.53
CA ALA A 62 2.52 6.82 -8.57
C ALA A 62 1.49 7.17 -7.49
N ASP A 63 0.21 7.23 -7.85
CA ASP A 63 -0.90 7.45 -6.92
C ASP A 63 -1.09 6.27 -5.96
N GLU A 64 -0.99 5.03 -6.46
CA GLU A 64 -1.06 3.81 -5.65
C GLU A 64 0.07 3.78 -4.60
N ILE A 65 1.32 4.04 -5.01
CA ILE A 65 2.44 4.11 -4.06
C ILE A 65 2.25 5.24 -3.05
N ARG A 66 1.69 6.38 -3.47
CA ARG A 66 1.38 7.49 -2.58
C ARG A 66 0.37 7.09 -1.50
N GLU A 67 -0.66 6.32 -1.84
CA GLU A 67 -1.62 5.80 -0.85
C GLU A 67 -0.95 4.86 0.16
N ILE A 68 -0.04 4.00 -0.30
CA ILE A 68 0.76 3.11 0.55
C ILE A 68 1.63 3.91 1.52
N LEU A 69 2.33 4.93 1.02
CA LEU A 69 3.15 5.82 1.85
C LEU A 69 2.31 6.54 2.92
N ILE A 70 1.12 7.01 2.59
CA ILE A 70 0.18 7.63 3.55
C ILE A 70 -0.25 6.61 4.61
N PHE A 71 -0.56 5.37 4.21
CA PHE A 71 -0.94 4.31 5.14
C PHE A 71 0.17 4.00 6.14
N ILE A 72 1.39 3.76 5.65
CA ILE A 72 2.55 3.41 6.50
C ILE A 72 2.83 4.53 7.50
N ARG A 73 2.86 5.80 7.06
CA ARG A 73 3.11 6.95 7.93
C ARG A 73 2.04 7.08 9.03
N LYS A 74 0.75 6.94 8.68
CA LYS A 74 -0.34 6.97 9.67
C LYS A 74 -0.24 5.87 10.73
N LYS A 75 0.37 4.73 10.41
CA LYS A 75 0.49 3.58 11.33
C LYS A 75 1.81 3.53 12.09
N SER A 76 2.84 4.24 11.63
CA SER A 76 4.19 4.12 12.17
C SER A 76 4.52 5.11 13.29
N VAL A 77 3.61 6.02 13.66
CA VAL A 77 3.86 7.07 14.68
C VAL A 77 5.12 7.91 14.37
N LEU A 78 5.43 8.06 13.08
CA LEU A 78 6.51 8.89 12.55
C LEU A 78 6.00 10.29 12.22
#